data_AF-A0A350UTJ3-F1
#
_entry.id   AF-A0A350UTJ3-F1
#
_cell.length_a   1.000
_cell.length_b   1.000
_cell.length_c   1.000
_cell.angle_alpha   90.00
_cell.angle_beta   90.00
_cell.angle_gamma   90.00
#
_symmetry.space_group_name_H-M   'P 1'
#
loop_
_entity.id
_entity.type
_entity.pdbx_description
1 polymer ?
#
loop_
_entity_poly.entity_id
_entity_poly.type
_entity_poly.pdbx_seq_one_letter_code
_entity_poly.pdbx_strand_id
1 'polypeptide(L)' 'MSSVTLRSRISGNQAIEKGEAELIAYGRAAIANPDLPERFAQKAELNLYDRPSFYGGTEKGYTNYPVL' A
#
# COMPACT_ATOMS: atom_id res chain seq x y z
N MET A 1 -7.47 9.83 -20.34
CA MET A 1 -6.60 9.76 -19.15
C MET A 1 -7.05 8.57 -18.32
N SER A 2 -6.39 7.42 -18.41
CA SER A 2 -6.77 6.25 -17.61
C SER A 2 -6.44 6.51 -16.15
N SER A 3 -7.47 6.67 -15.32
CA SER A 3 -7.30 6.67 -13.87
C SER A 3 -6.80 5.28 -13.47
N VAL A 4 -5.52 5.18 -13.10
CA VAL A 4 -4.99 3.96 -12.47
C VAL A 4 -5.57 3.92 -11.06
N THR A 5 -6.71 3.25 -10.92
CA THR A 5 -7.34 3.02 -9.62
C THR A 5 -6.40 2.18 -8.76
N LEU A 6 -5.87 2.76 -7.68
CA LEU A 6 -5.11 2.03 -6.68
C LEU A 6 -6.03 1.01 -6.01
N ARG A 7 -5.60 -0.26 -5.93
CA ARG A 7 -6.34 -1.25 -5.14
C ARG A 7 -6.26 -0.88 -3.67
N SER A 8 -7.42 -0.84 -3.02
CA SER A 8 -7.54 -0.67 -1.57
C SER A 8 -7.63 -2.04 -0.89
N ARG A 9 -7.60 -2.08 0.45
CA ARG A 9 -7.90 -3.30 1.20
C ARG A 9 -9.28 -3.86 0.83
N ILE A 10 -10.27 -2.97 0.71
CA ILE A 10 -11.65 -3.35 0.40
C ILE A 10 -11.74 -3.96 -1.00
N SER A 11 -11.22 -3.27 -2.03
CA SER A 11 -11.29 -3.79 -3.40
C SER A 11 -10.37 -4.98 -3.65
N GLY A 12 -9.31 -5.15 -2.85
CA GLY A 12 -8.50 -6.37 -2.85
C GLY A 12 -9.28 -7.56 -2.29
N ASN A 13 -9.86 -7.42 -1.10
CA ASN A 13 -10.67 -8.47 -0.46
C ASN A 13 -11.84 -8.89 -1.37
N GLN A 14 -12.51 -7.93 -1.99
CA GLN A 14 -13.61 -8.21 -2.94
C GLN A 14 -13.17 -9.05 -4.14
N ALA A 15 -11.96 -8.86 -4.67
CA ALA A 15 -11.47 -9.68 -5.78
C ALA A 15 -11.15 -11.12 -5.35
N ILE A 16 -10.62 -11.30 -4.14
CA ILE A 16 -10.42 -12.63 -3.56
C ILE A 16 -11.77 -13.33 -3.36
N GLU A 17 -12.74 -12.64 -2.73
CA GLU A 17 -14.09 -13.17 -2.45
C GLU A 17 -14.84 -13.57 -3.73
N LYS A 18 -14.62 -12.86 -4.84
CA LYS A 18 -15.20 -13.18 -6.15
C LYS A 18 -14.44 -14.25 -6.94
N GLY A 19 -13.31 -14.72 -6.44
CA GLY A 19 -12.44 -15.66 -7.16
C GLY A 19 -11.74 -15.04 -8.38
N GLU A 20 -11.66 -13.70 -8.47
CA GLU A 20 -10.97 -12.99 -9.54
C GLU A 20 -9.44 -13.04 -9.38
N ALA A 21 -8.97 -13.27 -8.15
CA ALA A 21 -7.57 -13.40 -7.83
C ALA A 21 -7.40 -14.32 -6.61
N GLU A 22 -6.25 -15.01 -6.53
CA GLU A 22 -5.84 -15.76 -5.34
C GLU A 22 -4.96 -14.92 -4.41
N LEU A 23 -4.28 -13.90 -4.96
CA LEU A 23 -3.39 -13.00 -4.23
C LEU A 23 -3.50 -11.58 -4.80
N ILE A 24 -3.30 -10.58 -3.92
CA ILE A 24 -3.28 -9.17 -4.29
C ILE A 24 -1.94 -8.55 -3.87
N ALA A 25 -1.22 -7.97 -4.83
CA ALA A 25 0.02 -7.25 -4.56
C ALA A 25 -0.24 -5.73 -4.41
N TYR A 26 0.36 -5.11 -3.39
CA TYR A 26 0.22 -3.69 -3.09
C TYR A 26 1.57 -2.98 -3.16
N GLY A 27 1.88 -2.30 -4.26
CA GLY A 27 3.17 -1.61 -4.44
C GLY A 27 3.29 -0.32 -3.61
N ARG A 28 2.60 0.74 -4.04
CA ARG A 28 2.73 2.09 -3.42
C ARG A 28 2.34 2.12 -1.94
N ALA A 29 1.35 1.31 -1.54
CA ALA A 29 0.95 1.21 -0.15
C ALA A 29 2.06 0.55 0.69
N ALA A 30 2.71 -0.51 0.19
CA ALA A 30 3.81 -1.17 0.91
C ALA A 30 5.06 -0.29 1.03
N ILE A 31 5.34 0.58 0.04
CA ILE A 31 6.44 1.56 0.14
C ILE A 31 6.29 2.45 1.38
N ALA A 32 5.09 2.99 1.60
CA ALA A 32 4.83 3.94 2.68
C ALA A 32 4.48 3.30 4.03
N ASN A 33 4.17 2.01 4.04
CA ASN A 33 3.65 1.30 5.20
C ASN A 33 4.43 -0.02 5.36
N PRO A 34 5.58 -0.01 6.04
CA PRO A 34 6.36 -1.23 6.26
C PRO A 34 5.58 -2.28 7.07
N ASP A 35 4.60 -1.84 7.85
CA ASP A 35 3.65 -2.59 8.66
C ASP A 35 2.27 -2.74 7.99
N LEU A 36 2.19 -2.66 6.65
CA LEU A 36 0.93 -2.72 5.90
C LEU A 36 0.01 -3.90 6.30
N PRO A 37 0.51 -5.14 6.51
CA PRO A 37 -0.34 -6.24 6.95
C PRO A 37 -1.03 -5.97 8.29
N GLU A 38 -0.33 -5.37 9.25
CA GLU A 38 -0.87 -5.06 10.57
C GLU A 38 -1.91 -3.94 10.48
N ARG A 39 -1.61 -2.88 9.71
CA ARG A 39 -2.58 -1.81 9.42
C ARG A 39 -3.86 -2.37 8.79
N PHE A 40 -3.74 -3.33 7.88
CA PHE A 40 -4.89 -3.99 7.27
C PHE A 40 -5.68 -4.84 8.26
N ALA A 41 -5.00 -5.58 9.15
CA ALA A 41 -5.64 -6.39 10.18
C ALA A 41 -6.41 -5.51 11.18
N GLN A 42 -5.80 -4.43 11.64
CA GLN A 42 -6.39 -3.48 12.61
C GLN A 42 -7.36 -2.47 11.96
N LYS A 43 -7.44 -2.43 10.62
CA LYS A 43 -8.16 -1.39 9.86
C LYS A 43 -7.66 0.03 10.20
N ALA A 44 -6.38 0.16 10.52
CA ALA A 44 -5.75 1.44 10.83
C ALA A 44 -5.57 2.31 9.58
N GLU A 45 -5.35 3.60 9.79
CA GLU A 45 -5.01 4.53 8.71
C GLU A 45 -3.66 4.15 8.07
N LEU A 46 -3.52 4.46 6.79
CA LEU A 46 -2.27 4.25 6.06
C LEU A 46 -1.48 5.56 5.98
N ASN A 47 -0.17 5.46 6.10
CA ASN A 47 0.73 6.53 5.72
C ASN A 47 0.53 6.86 4.23
N LEU A 48 0.49 8.16 3.93
CA LEU A 48 0.51 8.65 2.56
C LEU A 48 1.91 8.46 1.96
N TYR A 49 1.95 7.96 0.73
CA TYR A 49 3.20 7.84 0.00
C TYR A 49 3.67 9.22 -0.50
N ASP A 50 4.99 9.40 -0.54
CA ASP A 50 5.63 10.59 -1.12
C ASP A 50 6.24 10.20 -2.47
N ARG A 51 5.54 10.49 -3.56
CA ARG A 51 5.93 10.00 -4.89
C ARG A 51 7.28 10.56 -5.37
N PRO A 52 7.60 11.85 -5.17
CA PRO A 52 8.93 12.40 -5.42
C PRO A 52 10.09 11.64 -4.75
N SER A 53 9.86 10.97 -3.62
CA SER A 53 10.93 10.28 -2.88
C SER A 53 11.11 8.81 -3.26
N PHE A 54 10.32 8.27 -4.20
CA PHE A 54 10.39 6.84 -4.55
C PHE A 54 11.75 6.42 -5.11
N TYR A 55 12.41 7.34 -5.82
CA TYR A 55 13.67 7.07 -6.49
C TYR A 55 14.66 8.17 -6.11
N GLY A 56 15.78 7.78 -5.52
CA GLY A 56 16.78 8.66 -4.95
C GLY A 56 17.88 7.85 -4.27
N GLY A 57 18.62 8.48 -3.35
CA GLY A 57 19.72 7.83 -2.62
C GLY A 57 19.79 8.19 -1.14
N THR A 58 18.70 8.72 -0.57
CA THR A 58 18.63 9.06 0.86
C THR A 58 17.58 8.20 1.57
N GLU A 59 17.58 8.22 2.90
CA GLU A 59 16.64 7.49 3.75
C GLU A 59 15.18 7.98 3.66
N LYS A 60 14.99 9.23 3.19
CA LYS A 60 13.67 9.87 3.14
C LYS A 60 12.75 9.18 2.14
N GLY A 61 11.63 8.68 2.63
CA GLY A 61 10.63 7.96 1.85
C GLY A 61 11.10 6.58 1.39
N TYR A 62 12.12 6.03 2.05
CA TYR A 62 12.64 4.70 1.80
C TYR A 62 12.59 3.84 3.08
N THR A 63 13.30 4.25 4.13
CA THR A 63 13.36 3.50 5.41
C THR A 63 12.74 4.23 6.58
N ASN A 64 12.33 5.48 6.41
CA ASN A 64 11.92 6.36 7.51
C ASN A 64 10.39 6.53 7.66
N TYR A 65 9.59 5.66 7.04
CA TYR A 65 8.14 5.66 7.27
C TYR A 65 7.81 5.11 8.67
N PRO A 66 6.94 5.79 9.45
CA PRO A 66 6.60 5.34 10.79
C PRO A 66 5.70 4.10 10.76
N VAL A 67 5.88 3.23 11.74
CA VAL A 67 4.98 2.10 12.05
C VAL A 67 3.92 2.54 13.06
N LEU A 68 2.80 1.80 13.12
CA LEU A 68 1.77 1.95 14.16
C LEU A 68 2.33 1.76 15.58
#